data_AF-A0A2R5GE98-F1
#
_entry.id   AF-A0A2R5GE98-F1
#
_cell.length_a   1.000
_cell.length_b   1.000
_cell.length_c   1.000
_cell.angle_alpha   90.00
_cell.angle_beta   90.00
_cell.angle_gamma   90.00
#
_symmetry.space_group_name_H-M   'P 1'
#
loop_
_entity.id
_entity.type
_entity.pdbx_description
1 polymer ?
#
loop_
_entity_poly.entity_id
_entity_poly.type
_entity_poly.pdbx_seq_one_letter_code
_entity_poly.pdbx_strand_id
1 'polypeptide(L)'
;MDPSLQGGWRCVFDREVPLELRYQETRDGPQDVGTLEAIKVKVLALGSDNDPEALRIELSSETDLFFHYTHTVDEAGFRIMQEQQKLMVEFEDYTKVLTRMLNSCIKEPNTHLAIFVLQEDGPSRLDFIKNMEYKFVELLTCDFTRSSEDLVRQHIAYRYNAMKSRLALMQARLSDVNSLVKLKNPSLLLQIRRGSNANGHASSAHLRK
;
A
#
# COMPACT_ATOMS: atom_id res chain seq x y z
N MET A 1 19.37 2.79 -0.35
CA MET A 1 18.63 3.13 -1.59
C MET A 1 17.36 2.28 -1.61
N ASP A 2 16.24 2.78 -2.12
CA ASP A 2 14.98 2.01 -2.20
C ASP A 2 15.15 0.81 -3.15
N PRO A 3 14.97 -0.45 -2.70
CA PRO A 3 15.07 -1.62 -3.56
C PRO A 3 14.12 -1.59 -4.76
N SER A 4 12.94 -0.96 -4.62
CA SER A 4 11.96 -0.82 -5.70
C SER A 4 12.52 -0.07 -6.93
N LEU A 5 13.49 0.84 -6.71
CA LEU A 5 14.00 1.76 -7.75
C LEU A 5 15.32 1.27 -8.40
N GLN A 6 15.84 0.12 -7.97
CA GLN A 6 17.06 -0.44 -8.56
C GLN A 6 16.82 -0.85 -10.00
N GLY A 7 17.79 -0.61 -10.89
CA GLY A 7 17.69 -1.02 -12.30
C GLY A 7 16.91 -0.04 -13.19
N GLY A 8 16.76 1.22 -12.79
CA GLY A 8 16.18 2.28 -13.64
C GLY A 8 14.67 2.45 -13.51
N TRP A 9 14.03 1.74 -12.60
CA TRP A 9 12.60 1.86 -12.35
C TRP A 9 12.25 3.21 -11.72
N ARG A 10 11.15 3.81 -12.20
CA ARG A 10 10.56 5.04 -11.67
C ARG A 10 9.22 4.76 -11.02
N CYS A 11 9.02 5.29 -9.82
CA CYS A 11 7.73 5.19 -9.12
C CYS A 11 6.76 6.24 -9.67
N VAL A 12 5.61 5.78 -10.16
CA VAL A 12 4.56 6.63 -10.73
C VAL A 12 3.31 6.68 -9.84
N PHE A 13 3.17 5.71 -8.93
CA PHE A 13 2.11 5.68 -7.92
C PHE A 13 2.66 5.06 -6.63
N ASP A 14 2.40 5.66 -5.48
CA ASP A 14 2.76 5.12 -4.17
C ASP A 14 1.75 5.57 -3.10
N ARG A 15 0.75 4.73 -2.82
CA ARG A 15 -0.32 5.04 -1.86
C ARG A 15 -0.82 3.78 -1.18
N GLU A 16 -1.48 3.96 -0.04
CA GLU A 16 -2.31 2.91 0.57
C GLU A 16 -3.64 2.81 -0.17
N VAL A 17 -4.05 1.58 -0.45
CA VAL A 17 -5.29 1.24 -1.15
C VAL A 17 -6.04 0.22 -0.30
N PRO A 18 -7.36 0.38 -0.10
CA PRO A 18 -8.16 -0.62 0.60
C PRO A 18 -8.31 -1.86 -0.30
N LEU A 19 -7.69 -2.96 0.10
CA LEU A 19 -7.78 -4.26 -0.57
C LEU A 19 -8.51 -5.25 0.32
N GLU A 20 -9.44 -6.01 -0.24
CA GLU A 20 -10.03 -7.17 0.42
C GLU A 20 -9.09 -8.36 0.24
N LEU A 21 -8.43 -8.80 1.31
CA LEU A 21 -7.55 -9.96 1.30
C LEU A 21 -8.39 -11.23 1.52
N ARG A 22 -8.30 -12.17 0.59
CA ARG A 22 -8.93 -13.49 0.70
C ARG A 22 -7.87 -14.57 0.65
N TYR A 23 -7.98 -15.56 1.53
CA TYR A 23 -7.14 -16.75 1.52
C TYR A 23 -7.88 -17.89 0.85
N GLN A 24 -7.19 -18.64 0.00
CA GLN A 24 -7.75 -19.81 -0.66
C GLN A 24 -6.78 -20.99 -0.55
N GLU A 25 -7.17 -22.02 0.19
CA GLU A 25 -6.37 -23.26 0.36
C GLU A 25 -6.34 -24.09 -0.93
N THR A 26 -7.39 -24.04 -1.76
CA THR A 26 -7.49 -24.77 -3.03
C THR A 26 -8.16 -23.91 -4.11
N ARG A 27 -7.74 -24.07 -5.38
CA ARG A 27 -8.21 -23.25 -6.52
C ARG A 27 -9.75 -23.21 -6.68
N ASP A 28 -10.43 -24.30 -6.29
CA ASP A 28 -11.89 -24.45 -6.31
C ASP A 28 -12.52 -24.54 -4.89
N GLY A 29 -11.76 -24.22 -3.84
CA GLY A 29 -12.22 -24.23 -2.45
C GLY A 29 -13.12 -23.03 -2.12
N PRO A 30 -13.98 -23.14 -1.09
CA PRO A 30 -14.77 -22.02 -0.61
C PRO A 30 -13.85 -20.85 -0.24
N GLN A 31 -14.17 -19.65 -0.76
CA GLN A 31 -13.41 -18.44 -0.42
C GLN A 31 -13.78 -18.01 0.99
N ASP A 32 -12.76 -17.77 1.82
CA ASP A 32 -12.96 -17.15 3.12
C ASP A 32 -13.54 -15.74 2.96
N VAL A 33 -14.29 -15.30 3.98
CA VAL A 33 -14.73 -13.91 4.10
C VAL A 33 -13.48 -13.05 4.27
N GLY A 34 -13.20 -12.21 3.28
CA GLY A 34 -11.95 -11.46 3.24
C GLY A 34 -11.87 -10.34 4.28
N THR A 35 -10.64 -9.96 4.63
CA THR A 35 -10.36 -8.81 5.51
C THR A 35 -10.04 -7.59 4.67
N LEU A 36 -10.69 -6.46 4.97
CA LEU A 36 -10.35 -5.19 4.30
C LEU A 36 -9.12 -4.59 4.98
N GLU A 37 -8.02 -4.48 4.23
CA GLU A 37 -6.74 -3.97 4.72
C GLU A 37 -6.21 -2.82 3.86
N ALA A 38 -5.55 -1.86 4.51
CA ALA A 38 -4.85 -0.79 3.82
C ALA A 38 -3.49 -1.31 3.35
N ILE A 39 -3.40 -1.70 2.08
CA ILE A 39 -2.17 -2.24 1.48
C ILE A 39 -1.42 -1.13 0.78
N LYS A 40 -0.11 -1.04 1.01
CA LYS A 40 0.79 -0.12 0.32
C LYS A 40 1.02 -0.65 -1.10
N VAL A 41 0.51 0.09 -2.09
CA VAL A 41 0.66 -0.22 -3.51
C VAL A 41 1.63 0.75 -4.15
N LYS A 42 2.70 0.22 -4.74
CA LYS A 42 3.59 0.97 -5.64
C LYS A 42 3.36 0.53 -7.09
N VAL A 43 3.24 1.47 -8.01
CA VAL A 43 3.33 1.21 -9.46
C VAL A 43 4.63 1.83 -9.95
N LEU A 44 5.41 1.02 -10.65
CA LEU A 44 6.74 1.31 -11.16
C LEU A 44 6.73 1.13 -12.67
N ALA A 45 7.35 2.05 -13.40
CA ALA A 45 7.57 1.94 -14.83
C ALA A 45 9.07 1.83 -15.12
N LEU A 46 9.44 1.07 -16.14
CA LEU A 46 10.77 1.03 -16.73
C LEU A 46 10.69 1.57 -18.16
N GLY A 47 11.72 2.28 -18.61
CA GLY A 47 11.69 2.99 -19.89
C GLY A 47 10.97 4.35 -19.82
N SER A 48 10.70 4.91 -20.99
CA SER A 48 10.12 6.25 -21.14
C SER A 48 8.58 6.22 -21.02
N ASP A 49 7.93 7.39 -20.97
CA ASP A 49 6.45 7.45 -20.90
C ASP A 49 5.76 7.03 -22.19
N ASN A 50 6.40 7.25 -23.34
CA ASN A 50 5.85 6.92 -24.66
C ASN A 50 6.38 5.59 -25.20
N ASP A 51 7.35 4.99 -24.50
CA ASP A 51 7.97 3.73 -24.87
C ASP A 51 8.35 3.00 -23.57
N PRO A 52 7.36 2.49 -22.82
CA PRO A 52 7.61 1.75 -21.59
C PRO A 52 8.16 0.36 -21.93
N GLU A 53 9.23 -0.03 -21.26
CA GLU A 53 9.83 -1.35 -21.42
C GLU A 53 9.10 -2.39 -20.58
N ALA A 54 8.74 -2.01 -19.35
CA ALA A 54 8.04 -2.87 -18.41
C ALA A 54 7.29 -2.06 -17.36
N LEU A 55 6.25 -2.67 -16.79
CA LEU A 55 5.52 -2.18 -15.65
C LEU A 55 5.65 -3.18 -14.49
N ARG A 56 5.71 -2.67 -13.27
CA ARG A 56 5.70 -3.48 -12.05
C ARG A 56 4.77 -2.88 -11.00
N ILE A 57 3.93 -3.72 -10.41
CA ILE A 57 3.12 -3.38 -9.24
C ILE A 57 3.70 -4.14 -8.05
N GLU A 58 3.92 -3.44 -6.95
CA GLU A 58 4.36 -4.02 -5.68
C GLU A 58 3.28 -3.81 -4.63
N LEU A 59 2.90 -4.88 -3.93
CA LEU A 59 2.01 -4.86 -2.79
C LEU A 59 2.82 -5.15 -1.53
N SER A 60 2.70 -4.30 -0.52
CA SER A 60 3.34 -4.51 0.78
C SER A 60 2.41 -4.13 1.94
N SER A 61 2.57 -4.80 3.08
CA SER A 61 1.78 -4.50 4.29
C SER A 61 2.62 -3.80 5.36
N GLU A 62 1.98 -2.97 6.17
CA GLU A 62 2.55 -2.44 7.43
C GLU A 62 2.38 -3.39 8.61
N THR A 63 1.39 -4.29 8.57
CA THR A 63 1.10 -5.26 9.64
C THR A 63 1.92 -6.54 9.49
N ASP A 64 2.17 -6.97 8.24
CA ASP A 64 3.03 -8.10 7.92
C ASP A 64 4.24 -7.65 7.09
N LEU A 65 5.44 -7.76 7.69
CA LEU A 65 6.70 -7.39 7.06
C LEU A 65 7.11 -8.34 5.91
N PHE A 66 6.63 -9.58 5.92
CA PHE A 66 6.93 -10.58 4.90
C PHE A 66 5.92 -10.58 3.74
N PHE A 67 4.85 -9.80 3.87
CA PHE A 67 3.90 -9.56 2.79
C PHE A 67 4.55 -8.65 1.75
N HIS A 68 5.06 -9.27 0.68
CA HIS A 68 5.56 -8.57 -0.50
C HIS A 68 5.26 -9.38 -1.76
N TYR A 69 4.40 -8.82 -2.61
CA TYR A 69 3.97 -9.45 -3.86
C TYR A 69 4.23 -8.52 -5.03
N THR A 70 4.63 -9.11 -6.15
CA THR A 70 4.98 -8.39 -7.36
C THR A 70 4.23 -8.91 -8.57
N HIS A 71 3.67 -8.00 -9.36
CA HIS A 71 3.22 -8.25 -10.72
C HIS A 71 4.16 -7.48 -11.64
N THR A 72 4.84 -8.15 -12.57
CA THR A 72 5.72 -7.51 -13.54
C THR A 72 5.30 -7.94 -14.93
N VAL A 73 5.14 -6.99 -15.85
CA VAL A 73 4.66 -7.24 -17.20
C VAL A 73 5.38 -6.34 -18.20
N ASP A 74 5.84 -6.92 -19.29
CA ASP A 74 6.38 -6.23 -20.46
C ASP A 74 5.32 -6.17 -21.58
N GLU A 75 5.65 -5.59 -22.73
CA GLU A 75 4.69 -5.47 -23.83
C GLU A 75 4.15 -6.83 -24.30
N ALA A 76 5.01 -7.85 -24.36
CA ALA A 76 4.62 -9.19 -24.79
C ALA A 76 3.65 -9.85 -23.79
N GLY A 77 3.94 -9.77 -22.50
CA GLY A 77 3.05 -10.25 -21.44
C GLY A 77 1.73 -9.47 -21.41
N PHE A 78 1.77 -8.16 -21.67
CA PHE A 78 0.56 -7.35 -21.74
C PHE A 78 -0.34 -7.76 -22.91
N ARG A 79 0.21 -8.08 -24.09
CA ARG A 79 -0.58 -8.57 -25.23
C ARG A 79 -1.33 -9.86 -24.90
N ILE A 80 -0.70 -10.78 -24.17
CA ILE A 80 -1.37 -12.01 -23.71
C ILE A 80 -2.54 -11.65 -22.79
N MET A 81 -2.31 -10.75 -21.84
CA MET A 81 -3.35 -10.29 -20.91
C MET A 81 -4.49 -9.55 -21.65
N GLN A 82 -4.15 -8.75 -22.66
CA GLN A 82 -5.08 -8.03 -23.52
C GLN A 82 -6.01 -8.98 -24.26
N GLU A 83 -5.48 -10.08 -24.83
CA GLU A 83 -6.27 -11.11 -25.49
C GLU A 83 -7.15 -11.89 -24.51
N GLN A 84 -6.59 -12.31 -23.37
CA GLN A 84 -7.30 -13.12 -22.38
C GLN A 84 -8.45 -12.36 -21.71
N GLN A 85 -8.23 -11.09 -21.39
CA GLN A 85 -9.19 -10.26 -20.66
C GLN A 85 -9.96 -9.29 -21.56
N LYS A 86 -9.71 -9.33 -22.88
CA LYS A 86 -10.35 -8.48 -23.90
C LYS A 86 -10.18 -6.99 -23.62
N LEU A 87 -8.96 -6.60 -23.22
CA LEU A 87 -8.64 -5.20 -22.95
C LEU A 87 -8.56 -4.41 -24.28
N MET A 88 -9.10 -3.20 -24.30
CA MET A 88 -9.11 -2.32 -25.49
C MET A 88 -8.05 -1.21 -25.42
N VAL A 89 -7.13 -1.29 -24.45
CA VAL A 89 -6.12 -0.27 -24.19
C VAL A 89 -4.75 -0.77 -24.64
N GLU A 90 -3.92 0.15 -25.09
CA GLU A 90 -2.53 -0.11 -25.48
C GLU A 90 -1.61 -0.15 -24.25
N PHE A 91 -0.44 -0.77 -24.39
CA PHE A 91 0.51 -0.94 -23.29
C PHE A 91 0.98 0.41 -22.70
N GLU A 92 1.19 1.42 -23.56
CA GLU A 92 1.56 2.79 -23.16
C GLU A 92 0.57 3.43 -22.16
N ASP A 93 -0.71 3.07 -22.28
CA ASP A 93 -1.77 3.59 -21.41
C ASP A 93 -2.03 2.71 -20.18
N TYR A 94 -1.45 1.50 -20.12
CA TYR A 94 -1.71 0.54 -19.05
C TYR A 94 -1.40 1.11 -17.66
N THR A 95 -0.29 1.84 -17.53
CA THR A 95 0.09 2.55 -16.29
C THR A 95 -1.00 3.52 -15.82
N LYS A 96 -1.59 4.28 -16.76
CA LYS A 96 -2.64 5.27 -16.47
C LYS A 96 -3.93 4.58 -16.07
N VAL A 97 -4.25 3.44 -16.70
CA VAL A 97 -5.42 2.61 -16.36
C VAL A 97 -5.29 2.07 -14.94
N LEU A 98 -4.16 1.44 -14.59
CA LEU A 98 -3.89 0.94 -13.24
C LEU A 98 -4.00 2.04 -12.19
N THR A 99 -3.34 3.17 -12.44
CA THR A 99 -3.38 4.34 -11.55
C THR A 99 -4.81 4.84 -11.35
N ARG A 100 -5.63 4.85 -12.40
CA ARG A 100 -7.04 5.25 -12.31
C ARG A 100 -7.85 4.25 -11.48
N MET A 101 -7.71 2.96 -11.73
CA MET A 101 -8.41 1.90 -10.99
C MET A 101 -8.08 1.96 -9.49
N LEU A 102 -6.79 2.03 -9.14
CA LEU A 102 -6.33 2.17 -7.75
C LEU A 102 -6.91 3.43 -7.08
N ASN A 103 -6.91 4.56 -7.78
CA ASN A 103 -7.51 5.79 -7.25
C ASN A 103 -9.03 5.69 -7.08
N SER A 104 -9.73 4.96 -7.94
CA SER A 104 -11.17 4.71 -7.78
C SER A 104 -11.44 3.85 -6.54
N CYS A 105 -10.64 2.81 -6.29
CA CYS A 105 -10.76 1.99 -5.07
C CYS A 105 -10.54 2.83 -3.79
N ILE A 106 -9.64 3.82 -3.82
CA ILE A 106 -9.43 4.73 -2.68
C ILE A 106 -10.64 5.67 -2.49
N LYS A 107 -11.15 6.24 -3.58
CA LYS A 107 -12.19 7.29 -3.51
C LYS A 107 -13.58 6.74 -3.26
N GLU A 108 -13.86 5.58 -3.83
CA GLU A 108 -15.20 4.99 -3.87
C GLU A 108 -15.14 3.48 -3.51
N PRO A 109 -14.70 3.12 -2.30
CA PRO A 109 -14.45 1.72 -1.92
C PRO A 109 -15.70 0.83 -1.86
N ASN A 110 -16.90 1.40 -1.91
CA ASN A 110 -18.15 0.62 -1.96
C ASN A 110 -18.56 0.25 -3.41
N THR A 111 -18.01 0.96 -4.41
CA THR A 111 -18.34 0.78 -5.83
C THR A 111 -17.17 0.18 -6.61
N HIS A 112 -15.94 0.56 -6.27
CA HIS A 112 -14.72 0.04 -6.88
C HIS A 112 -13.93 -0.75 -5.84
N LEU A 113 -13.88 -2.06 -6.04
CA LEU A 113 -13.27 -3.02 -5.14
C LEU A 113 -11.96 -3.52 -5.74
N ALA A 114 -10.97 -3.73 -4.88
CA ALA A 114 -9.74 -4.43 -5.20
C ALA A 114 -9.68 -5.66 -4.28
N ILE A 115 -9.74 -6.86 -4.85
CA ILE A 115 -9.73 -8.11 -4.10
C ILE A 115 -8.43 -8.84 -4.39
N PHE A 116 -7.62 -9.08 -3.36
CA PHE A 116 -6.37 -9.81 -3.49
C PHE A 116 -6.55 -11.22 -2.94
N VAL A 117 -6.52 -12.21 -3.83
CA VAL A 117 -6.67 -13.62 -3.48
C VAL A 117 -5.28 -14.23 -3.35
N LEU A 118 -4.93 -14.62 -2.11
CA LEU A 118 -3.72 -15.35 -1.78
C LEU A 118 -3.96 -16.86 -1.95
N GLN A 119 -3.05 -17.54 -2.63
CA GLN A 119 -3.05 -19.00 -2.78
C GLN A 119 -1.75 -19.56 -2.18
N GLU A 120 -1.85 -20.69 -1.46
CA GLU A 120 -0.66 -21.34 -0.86
C GLU A 120 0.26 -21.94 -1.93
N ASP A 121 -0.31 -22.59 -2.95
CA ASP A 121 0.41 -23.35 -3.97
C ASP A 121 0.30 -22.75 -5.39
N GLY A 122 -0.04 -21.46 -5.52
CA GLY A 122 -0.32 -20.84 -6.82
C GLY A 122 0.02 -19.35 -6.91
N PRO A 123 -0.04 -18.78 -8.13
CA PRO A 123 0.03 -17.34 -8.29
C PRO A 123 -1.15 -16.69 -7.57
N SER A 124 -0.83 -15.71 -6.73
CA SER A 124 -1.86 -14.86 -6.13
C SER A 124 -2.42 -13.94 -7.22
N ARG A 125 -3.63 -13.42 -7.07
CA ARG A 125 -4.20 -12.51 -8.07
C ARG A 125 -4.88 -11.32 -7.44
N LEU A 126 -4.83 -10.19 -8.13
CA LEU A 126 -5.54 -8.97 -7.78
C LEU A 126 -6.65 -8.73 -8.80
N ASP A 127 -7.90 -8.79 -8.33
CA ASP A 127 -9.09 -8.58 -9.13
C ASP A 127 -9.64 -7.17 -8.87
N PHE A 128 -9.72 -6.32 -9.90
CA PHE A 128 -10.42 -5.04 -9.84
C PHE A 128 -11.88 -5.26 -10.23
N ILE A 129 -12.79 -4.99 -9.32
CA ILE A 129 -14.22 -5.25 -9.50
C ILE A 129 -15.03 -3.98 -9.34
N LYS A 130 -15.98 -3.77 -10.23
CA LYS A 130 -16.98 -2.71 -10.10
C LYS A 130 -18.32 -3.29 -9.66
N ASN A 131 -18.82 -2.80 -8.54
CA ASN A 131 -20.18 -3.04 -8.09
C ASN A 131 -21.13 -2.09 -8.84
N MET A 132 -21.98 -2.64 -9.71
CA MET A 132 -23.01 -1.93 -10.45
C MET A 132 -24.39 -2.03 -9.76
N GLU A 133 -24.43 -2.28 -8.45
CA GLU A 133 -25.62 -2.50 -7.59
C GLU A 133 -26.35 -3.83 -7.84
N TYR A 134 -26.57 -4.19 -9.10
CA TYR A 134 -27.25 -5.44 -9.49
C TYR A 134 -26.28 -6.54 -9.95
N LYS A 135 -25.00 -6.20 -10.15
CA LYS A 135 -23.97 -7.12 -10.61
C LYS A 135 -22.57 -6.61 -10.28
N PHE A 136 -21.67 -7.54 -9.96
CA PHE A 136 -20.24 -7.30 -9.90
C PHE A 136 -19.62 -7.57 -11.27
N VAL A 137 -18.82 -6.63 -11.76
CA VAL A 137 -18.13 -6.72 -13.05
C VAL A 137 -16.64 -6.65 -12.80
N GLU A 138 -15.92 -7.71 -13.16
CA GLU A 138 -14.46 -7.72 -13.19
C GLU A 138 -13.97 -6.81 -14.32
N LEU A 139 -13.06 -5.89 -13.98
CA LEU A 139 -12.51 -4.89 -14.90
C LEU A 139 -11.11 -5.27 -15.37
N LEU A 140 -10.30 -5.87 -14.50
CA LEU A 140 -8.92 -6.23 -14.73
C LEU A 140 -8.48 -7.24 -13.67
N THR A 141 -7.72 -8.23 -14.09
CA THR A 141 -7.09 -9.22 -13.21
C THR A 141 -5.58 -9.18 -13.42
N CYS A 142 -4.82 -9.10 -12.34
CA CYS A 142 -3.36 -9.11 -12.39
C CYS A 142 -2.81 -10.30 -11.60
N ASP A 143 -1.97 -11.11 -12.22
CA ASP A 143 -1.28 -12.21 -11.54
C ASP A 143 -0.05 -11.70 -10.78
N PHE A 144 0.04 -12.07 -9.51
CA PHE A 144 1.10 -11.71 -8.59
C PHE A 144 1.88 -12.93 -8.14
N THR A 145 3.19 -12.74 -8.01
CA THR A 145 4.08 -13.72 -7.41
C THR A 145 4.61 -13.19 -6.09
N ARG A 146 4.78 -14.09 -5.11
CA ARG A 146 5.46 -13.76 -3.87
C ARG A 146 6.92 -13.45 -4.19
N SER A 147 7.42 -12.36 -3.64
CA SER A 147 8.83 -12.00 -3.83
C SER A 147 9.76 -12.95 -3.08
N SER A 148 11.01 -13.06 -3.57
CA SER A 148 12.03 -13.89 -2.92
C SER A 148 12.38 -13.37 -1.52
N GLU A 149 12.83 -14.28 -0.64
CA GLU A 149 13.22 -13.92 0.73
C GLU A 149 14.30 -12.85 0.77
N ASP A 150 15.24 -12.86 -0.18
CA ASP A 150 16.30 -11.86 -0.27
C ASP A 150 15.73 -10.48 -0.60
N LEU A 151 14.79 -10.40 -1.54
CA LEU A 151 14.13 -9.14 -1.88
C LEU A 151 13.30 -8.63 -0.69
N VAL A 152 12.52 -9.50 -0.06
CA VAL A 152 11.75 -9.18 1.15
C VAL A 152 12.66 -8.63 2.25
N ARG A 153 13.81 -9.28 2.50
CA ARG A 153 14.79 -8.81 3.50
C ARG A 153 15.35 -7.43 3.16
N GLN A 154 15.65 -7.16 1.88
CA GLN A 154 16.10 -5.83 1.44
C GLN A 154 15.03 -4.76 1.66
N HIS A 155 13.77 -5.06 1.34
CA HIS A 155 12.64 -4.15 1.58
C HIS A 155 12.43 -3.89 3.07
N ILE A 156 12.48 -4.92 3.93
CA ILE A 156 12.37 -4.77 5.38
C ILE A 156 13.49 -3.88 5.91
N ALA A 157 14.74 -4.15 5.53
CA ALA A 157 15.89 -3.35 5.95
C ALA A 157 15.77 -1.90 5.50
N TYR A 158 15.34 -1.66 4.26
CA TYR A 158 15.09 -0.32 3.74
C TYR A 158 14.00 0.41 4.53
N ARG A 159 12.83 -0.21 4.71
CA ARG A 159 11.69 0.38 5.42
C ARG A 159 12.05 0.71 6.87
N TYR A 160 12.72 -0.21 7.55
CA TYR A 160 13.21 0.02 8.91
C TYR A 160 14.15 1.23 9.00
N ASN A 161 15.14 1.30 8.11
CA ASN A 161 16.10 2.39 8.10
C ASN A 161 15.44 3.74 7.73
N ALA A 162 14.53 3.75 6.77
CA ALA A 162 13.77 4.95 6.39
C ALA A 162 12.93 5.47 7.57
N MET A 163 12.23 4.58 8.27
CA MET A 163 11.46 4.93 9.47
C MET A 163 12.36 5.45 10.60
N LYS A 164 13.50 4.77 10.86
CA LYS A 164 14.48 5.18 11.86
C LYS A 164 15.04 6.57 11.58
N SER A 165 15.43 6.85 10.34
CA SER A 165 15.90 8.17 9.92
C SER A 165 14.81 9.25 10.04
N ARG A 166 13.57 8.94 9.65
CA ARG A 166 12.43 9.87 9.79
C ARG A 166 12.14 10.19 11.26
N LEU A 167 12.18 9.18 12.13
CA LEU A 167 11.99 9.35 13.56
C LEU A 167 13.08 10.23 14.17
N ALA A 168 14.35 9.99 13.84
CA ALA A 168 15.46 10.80 14.33
C ALA A 168 15.32 12.28 13.91
N LEU A 169 14.92 12.54 12.65
CA LEU A 169 14.67 13.89 12.16
C LEU A 169 13.50 14.57 12.90
N MET A 170 12.40 13.84 13.11
CA MET A 170 11.25 14.37 13.85
C MET A 170 11.58 14.66 15.32
N GLN A 171 12.37 13.81 15.97
CA GLN A 171 12.84 14.02 17.34
C GLN A 171 13.74 15.27 17.44
N ALA A 172 14.67 15.46 16.50
CA ALA A 172 15.50 16.65 16.44
C ALA A 172 14.66 17.93 16.29
N ARG A 173 13.71 17.94 15.33
CA ARG A 173 12.80 19.08 15.13
C ARG A 173 11.96 19.39 16.36
N LEU A 174 11.44 18.37 17.06
CA LEU A 174 10.69 18.55 18.30
C LEU A 174 11.57 19.16 19.41
N SER A 175 12.84 18.73 19.50
CA SER A 175 13.79 19.30 20.44
C SER A 175 14.08 20.78 20.16
N ASP A 176 14.24 21.14 18.90
CA ASP A 176 14.49 22.53 18.47
C ASP A 176 13.28 23.42 18.78
N VAL A 177 12.08 22.96 18.45
CA VAL A 177 10.83 23.68 18.77
C VAL A 177 10.67 23.84 20.28
N ASN A 178 10.90 22.79 21.07
CA ASN A 178 10.83 22.86 22.53
C ASN A 178 11.83 23.89 23.09
N SER A 179 13.04 23.95 22.52
CA SER A 179 14.08 24.91 22.91
C SER A 179 13.70 26.35 22.56
N LEU A 180 13.11 26.57 21.38
CA LEU A 180 12.61 27.88 20.96
C LEU A 180 11.44 28.38 21.83
N VAL A 181 10.51 27.49 22.19
CA VAL A 181 9.40 27.84 23.08
C VAL A 181 9.91 28.17 24.48
N LYS A 182 10.91 27.44 25.00
CA LYS A 182 11.58 27.76 26.28
C LYS A 182 12.17 29.16 26.28
N LEU A 183 12.76 29.56 25.16
CA LEU A 183 13.44 30.85 25.04
C LEU A 183 12.47 32.01 24.81
N LYS A 184 11.41 31.82 24.00
CA LYS A 184 10.50 32.90 23.61
C LYS A 184 9.25 33.05 24.48
N ASN A 185 8.71 31.97 25.02
CA ASN A 185 7.44 32.00 25.78
C ASN A 185 7.44 30.95 26.92
N PRO A 186 8.22 31.17 27.99
CA PRO A 186 8.33 30.21 29.10
C PRO A 186 7.00 29.99 29.84
N SER A 187 6.10 30.98 29.84
CA SER A 187 4.76 30.89 30.41
C SER A 187 3.83 29.95 29.64
N LEU A 188 4.00 29.80 28.32
CA LEU A 188 3.22 28.86 27.50
C LEU A 188 3.55 27.40 27.84
N LEU A 189 4.81 27.11 28.17
CA LEU A 189 5.25 25.77 28.61
C LEU A 189 4.66 25.39 29.97
N LEU A 190 4.54 26.35 30.88
CA LEU A 190 3.87 26.15 32.17
C LEU A 190 2.39 25.83 31.98
N GLN A 191 1.73 26.45 31.00
CA GLN A 191 0.33 26.16 30.67
C GLN A 191 0.15 24.81 29.96
N ILE A 192 1.03 24.45 29.02
CA ILE A 192 1.01 23.11 28.38
C ILE A 192 1.23 22.01 29.43
N ARG A 193 2.20 22.19 30.34
CA ARG A 193 2.42 21.23 31.45
C ARG A 193 1.24 21.14 32.40
N ARG A 194 0.56 22.26 32.69
CA ARG A 194 -0.65 22.27 33.53
C ARG A 194 -1.83 21.56 32.84
N GLY A 195 -1.99 21.72 31.52
CA GLY A 195 -3.00 21.02 30.73
C GLY A 195 -2.79 19.50 30.67
N SER A 196 -1.54 19.04 30.56
CA SER A 196 -1.21 17.61 30.59
C SER A 196 -1.43 16.95 31.97
N ASN A 197 -1.21 17.68 33.07
CA ASN A 197 -1.44 17.15 34.43
C ASN A 197 -2.91 17.16 34.87
N ALA A 198 -3.76 17.98 34.26
CA ALA A 198 -5.19 18.04 34.60
C ALA A 198 -5.98 16.80 34.14
N ASN A 199 -5.55 16.12 33.06
CA ASN A 199 -6.19 14.88 32.58
C ASN A 199 -5.70 13.60 33.27
N GLY A 200 -4.65 13.68 34.12
CA GLY A 200 -4.12 12.52 34.85
C GLY A 200 -4.83 12.20 36.18
N HIS A 201 -5.76 13.05 36.64
CA HIS A 201 -6.43 12.90 37.95
C HIS A 201 -7.88 12.38 37.89
N ALA A 202 -8.40 12.04 36.70
CA ALA A 202 -9.81 11.64 36.54
C ALA A 202 -10.09 10.13 36.62
N SER A 203 -9.10 9.26 36.91
CA SER A 203 -9.30 7.79 36.90
C SER A 203 -9.22 7.06 38.25
N SER A 204 -9.16 7.73 39.40
CA SER A 204 -9.11 7.03 40.71
C SER A 204 -10.34 7.18 41.60
N ALA A 205 -11.48 7.62 41.07
CA ALA A 205 -12.67 7.88 41.87
C ALA A 205 -13.89 7.03 41.47
N HIS A 206 -13.73 5.71 41.28
CA HIS A 206 -14.85 4.77 41.23
C HIS A 206 -14.48 3.43 41.89
N LEU A 207 -14.30 3.46 43.21
CA LEU A 207 -14.42 2.27 44.06
C LEU A 207 -14.73 2.72 45.48
N ARG A 208 -16.04 2.84 45.77
CA ARG A 208 -16.66 2.62 47.08
C ARG A 208 -18.17 2.91 46.98
N LYS A 209 -18.94 1.84 46.80
CA LYS A 209 -20.04 1.46 47.69
C LYS A 209 -20.34 -0.01 47.50
#